data_AF-A0A9W4GU08-F1
#
_entry.id   AF-A0A9W4GU08-F1
#
_cell.length_a   1.000
_cell.length_b   1.000
_cell.length_c   1.000
_cell.angle_alpha   90.00
_cell.angle_beta   90.00
_cell.angle_gamma   90.00
#
_symmetry.space_group_name_H-M   'P 1'
#
loop_
_entity.id
_entity.type
_entity.pdbx_description
1 polymer ?
#
loop_
_entity_poly.entity_id
_entity_poly.type
_entity_poly.pdbx_seq_one_letter_code
_entity_poly.pdbx_strand_id
1 'polypeptide(L)'
;MGPAHEFKQQLRSRSIPFVIIDPAGDPEPDAVDGRITAGSAVLDESVLTGESAQAERGMDDAVRSGVFNAGGAFELRATSTARDSTYAEIVRLAQNAGAQRAPTVRLAERYAAWFLPLSVGMAGLAWLLSGSAVRAVAVLVVATPCPLLLAAPVAIVSGLSRAAR
;
A
#
# COMPACT_ATOMS: atom_id res chain seq x y z
N MET A 1 11.61 27.27 -3.33
CA MET A 1 10.97 26.70 -2.12
C MET A 1 9.62 27.39 -2.02
N GLY A 2 8.58 26.79 -2.60
CA GLY A 2 7.36 27.48 -3.01
C GLY A 2 6.28 27.61 -1.91
N PRO A 3 5.28 28.48 -2.12
CA PRO A 3 4.20 28.76 -1.17
C PRO A 3 3.38 27.52 -0.75
N ALA A 4 3.31 26.48 -1.59
CA ALA A 4 2.65 25.20 -1.27
C ALA A 4 3.32 24.43 -0.11
N HIS A 5 4.64 24.57 0.05
CA HIS A 5 5.37 23.90 1.13
C HIS A 5 5.12 24.54 2.50
N GLU A 6 4.86 25.85 2.52
CA GLU A 6 4.55 26.61 3.73
C GLU A 6 3.12 26.32 4.21
N PHE A 7 2.17 26.19 3.26
CA PHE A 7 0.79 25.78 3.51
C PHE A 7 0.68 24.39 4.16
N LYS A 8 1.46 23.41 3.65
CA LYS A 8 1.56 22.07 4.27
C LYS A 8 2.09 22.12 5.70
N GLN A 9 3.04 23.00 5.99
CA GLN A 9 3.61 23.13 7.33
C GLN A 9 2.65 23.83 8.29
N GLN A 10 1.86 24.79 7.80
CA GLN A 10 0.82 25.50 8.55
C GLN A 10 -0.36 24.58 8.90
N LEU A 11 -0.85 23.77 7.96
CA LEU A 11 -1.90 22.76 8.19
C LEU A 11 -1.47 21.65 9.16
N ARG A 12 -0.16 21.39 9.24
CA ARG A 12 0.43 20.38 10.15
C ARG A 12 0.77 20.93 11.54
N SER A 13 0.73 22.25 11.74
CA SER A 13 1.28 22.96 12.91
C SER A 13 0.26 23.80 13.70
N ARG A 14 -0.83 24.28 13.09
CA ARG A 14 -1.81 25.14 13.78
C ARG A 14 -3.24 24.74 13.49
N SER A 15 -4.06 24.78 14.54
CA SER A 15 -5.53 24.79 14.53
C SER A 15 -6.08 26.01 13.77
N ILE A 16 -5.83 26.09 12.46
CA ILE A 16 -6.46 27.08 11.59
C ILE A 16 -7.69 26.39 11.01
N PRO A 17 -8.92 26.75 11.46
CA PRO A 17 -10.11 26.05 11.03
C PRO A 17 -10.46 26.29 9.57
N PHE A 18 -9.87 27.27 8.87
CA PHE A 18 -10.24 27.67 7.51
C PHE A 18 -9.07 27.54 6.53
N VAL A 19 -9.34 26.94 5.39
CA VAL A 19 -8.41 26.64 4.31
C VAL A 19 -9.00 27.20 3.02
N ILE A 20 -8.26 28.06 2.32
CA ILE A 20 -8.66 28.55 1.01
C ILE A 20 -8.13 27.58 -0.04
N ILE A 21 -9.02 26.98 -0.82
CA ILE A 21 -8.67 26.06 -1.90
C ILE A 21 -8.69 26.86 -3.21
N ASP A 22 -7.53 27.13 -3.81
CA ASP A 22 -7.39 27.93 -5.03
C ASP A 22 -7.05 27.02 -6.24
N PRO A 23 -7.80 27.08 -7.35
CA PRO A 23 -7.48 26.34 -8.58
C PRO A 23 -6.14 26.77 -9.24
N ALA A 24 -5.60 27.94 -8.92
CA ALA A 24 -4.36 28.46 -9.49
C ALA A 24 -3.09 27.95 -8.79
N GLY A 25 -3.23 27.11 -7.76
CA GLY A 25 -2.13 26.41 -7.11
C GLY A 25 -1.58 25.24 -7.95
N ASP A 26 -0.57 24.55 -7.41
CA ASP A 26 -0.19 23.23 -7.94
C ASP A 26 -1.42 22.30 -7.87
N PRO A 27 -1.65 21.41 -8.86
CA PRO A 27 -2.74 20.45 -8.82
C PRO A 27 -2.47 19.43 -7.70
N GLU A 28 -2.81 19.82 -6.49
CA GLU A 28 -2.65 19.02 -5.30
C GLU A 28 -4.02 18.70 -4.73
N PRO A 29 -4.31 17.41 -4.44
CA PRO A 29 -5.58 17.04 -3.85
C PRO A 29 -5.72 17.64 -2.46
N ASP A 30 -6.96 17.98 -2.10
CA ASP A 30 -7.28 18.51 -0.78
C ASP A 30 -6.81 17.55 0.31
N ALA A 31 -5.95 18.04 1.22
CA ALA A 31 -5.29 17.18 2.20
C ALA A 31 -6.17 16.82 3.41
N VAL A 32 -7.28 17.54 3.60
CA VAL A 32 -8.13 17.47 4.80
C VAL A 32 -9.61 17.36 4.43
N ASP A 33 -10.39 16.66 5.26
CA ASP A 33 -11.84 16.69 5.15
C ASP A 33 -12.38 17.98 5.78
N GLY A 34 -13.49 18.50 5.25
CA GLY A 34 -14.05 19.76 5.72
C GLY A 34 -15.48 20.05 5.30
N ARG A 35 -15.95 21.27 5.59
CA ARG A 35 -17.22 21.81 5.11
C ARG A 35 -17.03 23.18 4.46
N ILE A 36 -17.77 23.45 3.40
CA ILE A 36 -17.69 24.74 2.70
C ILE A 36 -18.31 25.83 3.56
N THR A 37 -17.56 26.88 3.88
CA THR A 37 -18.04 28.00 4.70
C THR A 37 -18.34 29.25 3.90
N ALA A 38 -17.75 29.41 2.72
CA ALA A 38 -18.08 30.51 1.81
C ALA A 38 -17.80 30.12 0.36
N GLY A 39 -18.71 30.49 -0.54
CA GLY A 39 -18.63 30.24 -1.99
C GLY A 39 -19.34 28.96 -2.44
N SER A 40 -19.16 28.63 -3.71
CA SER A 40 -19.58 27.38 -4.35
C SER A 40 -18.35 26.66 -4.90
N ALA A 41 -18.19 25.38 -4.58
CA ALA A 41 -17.06 24.58 -5.03
C ALA A 41 -17.46 23.70 -6.22
N VAL A 42 -16.58 23.61 -7.22
CA VAL A 42 -16.68 22.62 -8.30
C VAL A 42 -15.53 21.66 -8.09
N LEU A 43 -15.82 20.42 -7.71
CA LEU A 43 -14.84 19.44 -7.29
C LEU A 43 -14.76 18.28 -8.27
N ASP A 44 -13.55 17.86 -8.59
CA ASP A 44 -13.28 16.60 -9.28
C ASP A 44 -13.08 15.51 -8.23
N GLU A 45 -14.09 14.63 -8.10
CA GLU A 45 -14.08 13.50 -7.18
C GLU A 45 -13.64 12.19 -7.88
N SER A 46 -13.12 12.24 -9.11
CA SER A 46 -12.80 11.05 -9.92
C SER A 46 -11.78 10.12 -9.26
N VAL A 47 -10.85 10.67 -8.47
CA VAL A 47 -9.85 9.87 -7.73
C VAL A 47 -10.48 9.04 -6.60
N LEU A 48 -11.59 9.50 -6.03
CA LEU A 48 -12.28 8.81 -4.93
C LEU A 48 -13.43 7.94 -5.42
N THR A 49 -14.19 8.41 -6.40
CA THR A 49 -15.44 7.77 -6.86
C THR A 49 -15.26 6.99 -8.16
N GLY A 50 -14.25 7.33 -8.98
CA GLY A 50 -14.10 6.83 -10.34
C GLY A 50 -15.03 7.49 -11.36
N GLU A 51 -15.87 8.44 -10.95
CA GLU A 51 -16.77 9.17 -11.84
C GLU A 51 -16.07 10.43 -12.37
N SER A 52 -16.04 10.63 -13.69
CA SER A 52 -15.40 11.81 -14.31
C SER A 52 -16.26 13.09 -14.25
N ALA A 53 -17.47 13.01 -13.69
CA ALA A 53 -18.34 14.17 -13.56
C ALA A 53 -17.87 15.06 -12.41
N GLN A 54 -17.75 16.35 -12.68
CA GLN A 54 -17.47 17.34 -11.64
C GLN A 54 -18.71 17.52 -10.76
N ALA A 55 -18.51 17.52 -9.45
CA ALA A 55 -19.57 17.72 -8.47
C ALA A 55 -19.59 19.18 -8.03
N GLU A 56 -20.73 19.85 -8.20
CA GLU A 56 -20.99 21.15 -7.60
C GLU A 56 -21.44 20.97 -6.15
N ARG A 57 -20.79 21.69 -5.23
CA ARG A 57 -21.07 21.68 -3.80
C ARG A 57 -21.35 23.08 -3.31
N GLY A 58 -22.38 23.22 -2.49
CA GLY A 58 -22.83 24.47 -1.91
C GLY A 58 -22.25 24.74 -0.52
N MET A 59 -22.65 25.87 0.07
CA MET A 59 -22.36 26.18 1.47
C MET A 59 -22.87 25.08 2.40
N ASP A 60 -22.12 24.77 3.46
CA ASP A 60 -22.33 23.71 4.46
C ASP A 60 -22.20 22.25 3.96
N ASP A 61 -21.99 22.03 2.66
CA ASP A 61 -21.70 20.69 2.12
C ASP A 61 -20.35 20.17 2.62
N ALA A 62 -20.29 18.86 2.83
CA ALA A 62 -19.08 18.17 3.23
C ALA A 62 -18.18 17.90 2.02
N VAL A 63 -16.90 18.21 2.16
CA VAL A 63 -15.85 17.94 1.17
C VAL A 63 -14.89 16.92 1.76
N ARG A 64 -14.57 15.90 0.97
CA ARG A 64 -13.67 14.82 1.34
C ARG A 64 -12.25 15.15 0.90
N SER A 65 -11.25 14.72 1.67
CA SER A 65 -9.86 14.82 1.24
C SER A 65 -9.60 13.91 0.02
N GLY A 66 -8.67 14.32 -0.84
CA GLY A 66 -8.34 13.58 -2.06
C GLY A 66 -9.03 14.07 -3.34
N VAL A 67 -9.89 15.09 -3.24
CA VAL A 67 -10.56 15.73 -4.39
C VAL A 67 -9.74 16.90 -4.91
N PHE A 68 -9.95 17.28 -6.17
CA PHE A 68 -9.30 18.44 -6.78
C PHE A 68 -10.32 19.56 -6.99
N ASN A 69 -9.92 20.81 -6.74
CA ASN A 69 -10.73 21.96 -7.10
C ASN A 69 -10.61 22.23 -8.61
N ALA A 70 -11.73 22.13 -9.32
CA ALA A 70 -11.84 22.40 -10.74
C ALA A 70 -12.59 23.71 -11.05
N GLY A 71 -13.07 24.42 -10.02
CA GLY A 71 -13.85 25.65 -10.13
C GLY A 71 -13.08 26.87 -9.62
N GLY A 72 -13.81 27.80 -8.99
CA GLY A 72 -13.23 28.98 -8.36
C GLY A 72 -12.68 28.71 -6.97
N ALA A 73 -12.00 29.70 -6.39
CA ALA A 73 -11.52 29.60 -5.01
C ALA A 73 -12.70 29.59 -4.01
N PHE A 74 -12.63 28.72 -3.00
CA PHE A 74 -13.64 28.62 -1.94
C PHE A 74 -13.00 28.44 -0.56
N GLU A 75 -13.74 28.79 0.49
CA GLU A 75 -13.30 28.59 1.87
C GLU A 75 -13.83 27.27 2.42
N LEU A 76 -12.90 26.42 2.85
CA LEU A 76 -13.17 25.13 3.47
C LEU A 76 -12.82 25.18 4.95
N ARG A 77 -13.78 24.82 5.81
CA ARG A 77 -13.52 24.59 7.23
C ARG A 77 -13.09 23.14 7.47
N ALA A 78 -11.85 22.92 7.91
CA ALA A 78 -11.34 21.58 8.19
C ALA A 78 -12.10 20.93 9.38
N THR A 79 -12.59 19.71 9.18
CA THR A 79 -13.24 18.87 10.20
C THR A 79 -12.31 17.78 10.73
N SER A 80 -11.30 17.39 9.95
CA SER A 80 -10.30 16.39 10.31
C SER A 80 -8.88 16.87 10.00
N THR A 81 -7.89 16.26 10.65
CA THR A 81 -6.47 16.52 10.32
C THR A 81 -6.07 15.74 9.07
N ALA A 82 -4.99 16.16 8.40
CA ALA A 82 -4.52 15.45 7.19
C ALA A 82 -4.11 13.99 7.44
N ARG A 83 -3.86 13.60 8.71
CA ARG A 83 -3.54 12.22 9.09
C ARG A 83 -4.77 11.34 9.32
N ASP A 84 -5.87 11.96 9.73
CA ASP A 84 -7.13 11.30 10.04
C ASP A 84 -8.17 11.53 8.92
N SER A 85 -7.68 11.85 7.72
CA SER A 85 -8.54 12.18 6.59
C SER A 85 -8.93 10.95 5.79
N THR A 86 -10.04 11.03 5.06
CA THR A 86 -10.55 9.95 4.21
C THR A 86 -9.47 9.39 3.26
N TYR A 87 -8.72 10.27 2.60
CA TYR A 87 -7.61 9.90 1.73
C TYR A 87 -6.49 9.17 2.47
N ALA A 88 -6.13 9.60 3.69
CA ALA A 88 -5.11 8.93 4.49
C ALA A 88 -5.54 7.50 4.88
N GLU A 89 -6.83 7.28 5.12
CA GLU A 89 -7.38 5.94 5.36
C GLU A 89 -7.30 5.07 4.10
N ILE A 90 -7.65 5.60 2.93
CA ILE A 90 -7.52 4.89 1.64
C ILE A 90 -6.06 4.49 1.39
N VAL A 91 -5.11 5.39 1.60
CA VAL A 91 -3.67 5.09 1.47
C VAL A 91 -3.26 3.99 2.44
N ARG A 92 -3.71 4.04 3.70
CA ARG A 92 -3.41 3.01 4.70
C ARG A 92 -4.00 1.65 4.31
N LEU A 93 -5.23 1.63 3.81
CA LEU A 93 -5.88 0.42 3.32
C LEU A 93 -5.11 -0.17 2.13
N ALA A 94 -4.70 0.65 1.17
CA ALA A 94 -3.91 0.22 0.02
C ALA A 94 -2.55 -0.36 0.43
N GLN A 95 -1.85 0.29 1.37
CA GLN A 95 -0.60 -0.21 1.93
C GLN A 95 -0.80 -1.56 2.65
N ASN A 96 -1.85 -1.68 3.46
CA ASN A 96 -2.18 -2.92 4.17
C ASN A 96 -2.55 -4.05 3.21
N ALA A 97 -3.22 -3.75 2.09
CA ALA A 97 -3.53 -4.73 1.06
C ALA A 97 -2.25 -5.25 0.36
N GLY A 98 -1.32 -4.36 0.03
CA GLY A 98 -0.04 -4.74 -0.59
C GLY A 98 0.91 -5.48 0.37
N ALA A 99 0.81 -5.24 1.67
CA ALA A 99 1.65 -5.88 2.68
C ALA A 99 1.27 -7.34 2.98
N GLN A 100 0.09 -7.80 2.54
CA GLN A 100 -0.33 -9.18 2.78
C GLN A 100 0.45 -10.15 1.88
N ARG A 101 1.18 -11.07 2.51
CA ARG A 101 1.88 -12.15 1.79
C ARG A 101 0.88 -13.01 1.03
N ALA A 102 1.17 -13.28 -0.24
CA ALA A 102 0.34 -14.13 -1.08
C ALA A 102 0.14 -15.53 -0.44
N PRO A 103 -1.08 -16.08 -0.44
CA PRO A 103 -1.37 -17.37 0.20
C PRO A 103 -0.56 -18.54 -0.40
N THR A 104 -0.09 -18.42 -1.64
CA THR A 104 0.78 -19.41 -2.30
C THR A 104 2.17 -19.52 -1.66
N VAL A 105 2.73 -18.42 -1.15
CA VAL A 105 4.03 -18.39 -0.45
C VAL A 105 3.95 -19.21 0.83
N ARG A 106 2.79 -19.20 1.52
CA ARG A 106 2.55 -19.99 2.73
C ARG A 106 2.60 -21.50 2.47
N LEU A 107 2.25 -21.96 1.26
CA LEU A 107 2.27 -23.39 0.94
C LEU A 107 3.71 -23.88 0.76
N ALA A 108 4.55 -23.12 0.05
CA ALA A 108 5.97 -23.42 -0.11
C ALA A 108 6.71 -23.40 1.24
N GLU A 109 6.42 -22.41 2.10
CA GLU A 109 6.97 -22.36 3.46
C GLU A 109 6.56 -23.57 4.31
N ARG A 110 5.33 -24.09 4.15
CA ARG A 110 4.87 -25.29 4.86
C ARG A 110 5.63 -26.55 4.46
N TYR A 111 5.95 -26.70 3.17
CA TYR A 111 6.79 -27.81 2.70
C TYR A 111 8.21 -27.70 3.23
N ALA A 112 8.80 -26.50 3.20
CA ALA A 112 10.13 -26.26 3.75
C ALA A 112 10.19 -26.57 5.26
N ALA A 113 9.15 -26.20 6.01
CA ALA A 113 9.04 -26.45 7.44
C ALA A 113 9.02 -27.95 7.81
N TRP A 114 8.49 -28.82 6.95
CA TRP A 114 8.52 -30.28 7.15
C TRP A 114 9.77 -30.94 6.59
N PHE A 115 10.28 -30.46 5.46
CA PHE A 115 11.44 -31.02 4.78
C PHE A 115 12.75 -30.81 5.56
N LEU A 116 12.87 -29.66 6.22
CA LEU A 116 14.06 -29.33 7.03
C LEU A 116 14.29 -30.32 8.20
N PRO A 117 13.34 -30.56 9.12
CA PRO A 117 13.55 -31.51 10.22
C PRO A 117 13.72 -32.95 9.72
N LEU A 118 13.05 -33.33 8.61
CA LEU A 118 13.24 -34.64 7.99
C LEU A 118 14.68 -34.84 7.51
N SER A 119 15.24 -33.83 6.82
CA SER A 119 16.60 -33.88 6.28
C SER A 119 17.65 -33.95 7.40
N VAL A 120 17.46 -33.15 8.45
CA VAL A 120 18.31 -33.17 9.65
C VAL A 120 18.20 -34.52 10.38
N GLY A 121 16.99 -35.07 10.48
CA GLY A 121 16.76 -36.39 11.08
C GLY A 121 17.47 -37.52 10.33
N MET A 122 17.39 -37.53 8.99
CA MET A 122 18.12 -38.50 8.17
C MET A 122 19.64 -38.34 8.29
N ALA A 123 20.15 -37.11 8.33
CA ALA A 123 21.57 -36.86 8.53
C ALA A 123 22.05 -37.35 9.90
N GLY A 124 21.27 -37.11 10.97
CA GLY A 124 21.55 -37.61 12.31
C GLY A 124 21.53 -39.13 12.38
N LEU A 125 20.57 -39.77 11.70
CA LEU A 125 20.51 -41.24 11.62
C LEU A 125 21.73 -41.83 10.89
N ALA A 126 22.13 -41.21 9.78
CA ALA A 126 23.35 -41.60 9.05
C ALA A 126 24.61 -41.43 9.92
N TRP A 127 24.66 -40.39 10.76
CA TRP A 127 25.75 -40.20 11.71
C TRP A 127 25.79 -41.29 12.77
N LEU A 128 24.65 -41.60 13.40
CA LEU A 128 24.55 -42.62 14.45
C LEU A 128 24.94 -44.01 13.95
N LEU A 129 24.50 -44.38 12.75
CA LEU A 129 24.82 -45.69 12.17
C LEU A 129 26.27 -45.79 11.68
N SER A 130 26.84 -44.70 11.19
CA SER A 130 28.19 -44.70 10.60
C SER A 130 29.31 -44.28 11.54
N GLY A 131 29.01 -43.55 12.62
CA GLY A 131 30.00 -42.89 13.47
C GLY A 131 30.80 -41.75 12.80
N SER A 132 30.52 -41.42 11.54
CA SER A 132 31.30 -40.46 10.74
C SER A 132 30.48 -39.22 10.39
N ALA A 133 30.97 -38.05 10.80
CA ALA A 133 30.35 -36.77 10.48
C ALA A 133 30.33 -36.50 8.95
N VAL A 134 31.28 -37.06 8.20
CA VAL A 134 31.37 -36.89 6.74
C VAL A 134 30.13 -37.47 6.04
N ARG A 135 29.63 -38.63 6.50
CA ARG A 135 28.43 -39.23 5.91
C ARG A 135 27.16 -38.43 6.22
N ALA A 136 27.07 -37.84 7.41
CA ALA A 136 25.96 -36.96 7.78
C ALA A 136 25.90 -35.70 6.88
N VAL A 137 27.05 -35.07 6.64
CA VAL A 137 27.16 -33.91 5.74
C VAL A 137 26.81 -34.29 4.30
N ALA A 138 27.25 -35.46 3.82
CA ALA A 138 26.89 -35.93 2.48
C ALA A 138 25.36 -36.06 2.29
N VAL A 139 24.64 -36.55 3.30
CA VAL A 139 23.17 -36.63 3.29
C VAL A 139 22.54 -35.24 3.24
N LEU A 140 23.06 -34.27 4.01
CA LEU A 140 22.56 -32.89 3.96
C LEU A 140 22.77 -32.24 2.58
N VAL A 141 23.93 -32.44 1.96
CA VAL A 141 24.22 -31.90 0.62
C VAL A 141 23.26 -32.48 -0.42
N VAL A 142 23.01 -33.79 -0.38
CA VAL A 142 22.05 -34.46 -1.29
C VAL A 142 20.61 -34.00 -1.04
N ALA A 143 20.26 -33.69 0.21
CA ALA A 143 18.91 -33.23 0.54
C ALA A 143 18.60 -31.82 0.02
N THR A 144 19.58 -31.05 -0.46
CA THR A 144 19.37 -29.66 -0.88
C THR A 144 18.29 -29.55 -1.99
N PRO A 145 17.16 -28.88 -1.75
CA PRO A 145 16.02 -28.90 -2.67
C PRO A 145 16.15 -27.86 -3.81
N CYS A 146 17.29 -27.83 -4.50
CA CYS A 146 17.58 -26.84 -5.54
C CYS A 146 16.50 -26.76 -6.65
N PRO A 147 15.95 -27.87 -7.17
CA PRO A 147 14.87 -27.81 -8.17
C PRO A 147 13.57 -27.21 -7.63
N LEU A 148 13.27 -27.44 -6.35
CA LEU A 148 12.06 -26.95 -5.70
C LEU A 148 12.07 -25.42 -5.55
N LEU A 149 13.25 -24.86 -5.24
CA LEU A 149 13.43 -23.41 -5.07
C LEU A 149 13.20 -22.64 -6.38
N LEU A 150 13.52 -23.24 -7.52
CA LEU A 150 13.34 -22.62 -8.84
C LEU A 150 11.94 -22.81 -9.43
N ALA A 151 11.19 -23.81 -8.97
CA ALA A 151 9.87 -24.13 -9.54
C ALA A 151 8.87 -22.96 -9.45
N ALA A 152 8.81 -22.29 -8.29
CA ALA A 152 7.87 -21.19 -8.05
C ALA A 152 8.12 -19.95 -8.95
N PRO A 153 9.33 -19.35 -9.00
CA PRO A 153 9.56 -18.18 -9.84
C PRO A 153 9.38 -18.51 -11.33
N VAL A 154 9.81 -19.70 -11.78
CA VAL A 154 9.62 -20.12 -13.18
C VAL A 154 8.13 -20.20 -13.52
N ALA A 155 7.32 -20.84 -12.68
CA ALA A 155 5.87 -20.93 -12.89
C ALA A 155 5.20 -19.55 -12.92
N ILE A 156 5.57 -18.63 -12.02
CA ILE A 156 5.01 -17.27 -11.95
C ILE A 156 5.36 -16.49 -13.23
N VAL A 157 6.63 -16.48 -13.64
CA VAL A 157 7.07 -15.74 -14.84
C VAL A 157 6.43 -16.30 -16.11
N SER A 158 6.34 -17.63 -16.23
CA SER A 158 5.66 -18.26 -17.35
C SER A 158 4.16 -17.95 -17.36
N GLY A 159 3.50 -17.95 -16.20
CA GLY A 159 2.09 -17.59 -16.07
C GLY A 159 1.82 -16.14 -16.46
N LEU A 160 2.66 -15.21 -15.99
CA LEU A 160 2.55 -13.79 -16.32
C LEU A 160 2.73 -13.55 -17.83
N SER A 161 3.73 -14.19 -18.45
CA SER A 161 3.97 -14.12 -19.90
C SER A 161 2.77 -14.62 -20.72
N ARG A 162 2.05 -15.62 -20.21
CA ARG A 162 0.85 -16.15 -20.88
C ARG A 162 -0.39 -15.28 -20.70
N ALA A 163 -0.50 -14.57 -19.57
CA ALA A 163 -1.63 -13.68 -19.31
C ALA A 163 -1.47 -12.30 -19.99
N ALA A 164 -0.23 -11.85 -20.19
CA ALA A 164 0.07 -10.58 -20.84
C ALA A 164 0.00 -10.64 -22.38
N ARG A 165 -0.10 -11.84 -22.96
CA ARG A 165 -0.22 -12.08 -24.40
C ARG A 165 -1.68 -12.26 -24.77
#